data_AF-A0A177AN71-F1
#
_entry.id   AF-A0A177AN71-F1
#
_cell.length_a   1.000
_cell.length_b   1.000
_cell.length_c   1.000
_cell.angle_alpha   90.00
_cell.angle_beta   90.00
_cell.angle_gamma   90.00
#
_symmetry.space_group_name_H-M   'P 1'
#
loop_
_entity.id
_entity.type
_entity.pdbx_description
1 polymer ?
#
loop_
_entity_poly.entity_id
_entity_poly.type
_entity_poly.pdbx_seq_one_letter_code
_entity_poly.pdbx_strand_id
1 'polypeptide(L)'
;MTDKNDFLKLQKIKFLTDQIFQLKNLLDYFLLTTNNIMEIIVNFEMNAYIRIIFIPGSLRGSRTHFVDLWKSDGCGIDAIRTMMSYNRFLFLSGCIRFDDMHTREQRKKNDRLAPIR
;
A
#
# COMPACT_ATOMS: atom_id res chain seq x y z
N MET A 1 44.40 39.18 -8.90
CA MET A 1 44.81 38.56 -7.62
C MET A 1 43.52 38.24 -6.89
N THR A 2 42.92 37.08 -7.16
CA THR A 2 41.75 36.62 -6.40
C THR A 2 42.22 36.33 -4.98
N ASP A 3 41.60 36.99 -4.01
CA ASP A 3 42.00 36.95 -2.61
C ASP A 3 41.90 35.49 -2.11
N LYS A 4 42.88 35.04 -1.31
CA LYS A 4 42.90 33.68 -0.70
C LYS A 4 41.58 33.36 0.02
N ASN A 5 40.89 34.39 0.50
CA ASN A 5 39.56 34.29 1.10
C ASN A 5 38.48 33.75 0.14
N ASP A 6 38.53 34.10 -1.15
CA ASP A 6 37.54 33.63 -2.13
C ASP A 6 37.73 32.14 -2.43
N PHE A 7 38.98 31.68 -2.48
CA PHE A 7 39.28 30.27 -2.68
C PHE A 7 38.79 29.39 -1.53
N LEU A 8 38.97 29.84 -0.28
CA LEU A 8 38.50 29.12 0.91
C LEU A 8 36.97 29.06 0.99
N LYS A 9 36.28 30.13 0.58
CA LYS A 9 34.81 30.14 0.46
C LYS A 9 34.32 29.12 -0.58
N LEU A 10 34.96 29.08 -1.74
CA LEU A 10 34.62 28.14 -2.81
C LEU A 10 34.83 26.67 -2.38
N GLN A 11 35.89 26.38 -1.63
CA GLN A 11 36.10 25.04 -1.06
C GLN A 11 35.00 24.63 -0.09
N LYS A 12 34.57 25.54 0.80
CA LYS A 12 33.46 25.28 1.72
C LYS A 12 32.14 25.05 0.98
N ILE A 13 31.85 25.84 -0.05
CA ILE A 13 30.65 25.69 -0.88
C ILE A 13 30.67 24.32 -1.56
N LYS A 14 31.79 23.92 -2.16
CA LYS A 14 31.92 22.62 -2.84
C LYS A 14 31.71 21.46 -1.87
N PHE A 15 32.32 21.53 -0.69
CA PHE A 15 32.11 20.54 0.37
C PHE A 15 30.63 20.45 0.79
N LEU A 16 29.96 21.60 0.96
CA LEU A 16 28.54 21.64 1.30
C LEU A 16 27.68 21.05 0.18
N THR A 17 27.97 21.36 -1.09
CA THR A 17 27.21 20.81 -2.22
C THR A 17 27.40 19.31 -2.36
N ASP A 18 28.60 18.79 -2.10
CA ASP A 18 28.88 17.36 -2.12
C ASP A 18 28.12 16.64 -0.99
N GLN A 19 28.07 17.22 0.21
CA GLN A 19 27.26 16.70 1.32
C GLN A 19 25.75 16.72 0.99
N ILE A 20 25.24 17.81 0.41
CA ILE A 20 23.84 17.90 -0.02
C ILE A 20 23.53 16.84 -1.09
N PHE A 21 24.44 16.60 -2.02
CA PHE A 21 24.28 15.58 -3.05
C PHE A 21 24.22 14.17 -2.45
N GLN A 22 25.10 13.86 -1.48
CA GLN A 22 25.06 12.60 -0.73
C GLN A 22 23.75 12.42 0.05
N LEU A 23 23.27 13.48 0.71
CA LEU A 23 22.00 13.44 1.45
C LEU A 23 20.80 13.21 0.54
N LYS A 24 20.78 13.80 -0.67
CA LYS A 24 19.72 13.55 -1.66
C LYS A 24 19.69 12.09 -2.11
N ASN A 25 20.85 11.51 -2.45
CA ASN A 25 20.91 10.10 -2.84
C ASN A 25 20.44 9.16 -1.72
N LEU A 26 20.77 9.49 -0.46
CA LEU A 26 20.29 8.72 0.68
C LEU A 26 18.77 8.81 0.82
N LEU A 27 18.20 10.00 0.62
CA LEU A 27 16.75 10.21 0.65
C LEU A 27 16.04 9.45 -0.48
N ASP A 28 16.59 9.46 -1.69
CA ASP A 28 16.03 8.76 -2.85
C ASP A 28 16.03 7.23 -2.62
N TYR A 29 17.11 6.69 -2.05
CA TYR A 29 17.18 5.28 -1.66
C TYR A 29 16.16 4.93 -0.57
N PHE A 30 16.00 5.81 0.43
CA PHE A 30 15.01 5.63 1.49
C PHE A 30 13.59 5.62 0.92
N LEU A 31 13.25 6.58 0.06
CA LEU A 31 11.95 6.66 -0.61
C LEU A 31 11.67 5.38 -1.42
N LEU A 32 12.63 4.93 -2.23
CA LEU A 32 12.50 3.69 -3.00
C LEU A 32 12.25 2.48 -2.10
N THR A 33 12.99 2.37 -0.99
CA THR A 33 12.84 1.28 -0.02
C THR A 33 11.47 1.31 0.64
N THR A 34 10.99 2.49 1.04
CA THR A 34 9.65 2.63 1.64
C THR A 34 8.54 2.27 0.66
N ASN A 35 8.65 2.68 -0.61
CA ASN A 35 7.67 2.34 -1.63
C ASN A 35 7.60 0.83 -1.86
N ASN A 36 8.76 0.17 -1.97
CA ASN A 36 8.82 -1.29 -2.13
C ASN A 36 8.21 -2.02 -0.92
N ILE A 37 8.50 -1.55 0.30
CA ILE A 37 7.93 -2.15 1.53
C ILE A 37 6.41 -1.97 1.53
N MET A 38 5.91 -0.77 1.21
CA MET A 38 4.46 -0.51 1.14
C MET A 38 3.78 -1.39 0.09
N GLU A 39 4.39 -1.57 -1.08
CA GLU A 39 3.88 -2.47 -2.12
C GLU A 39 3.81 -3.92 -1.62
N ILE A 40 4.88 -4.42 -0.97
CA ILE A 40 4.91 -5.77 -0.41
C ILE A 40 3.80 -5.96 0.63
N ILE A 41 3.62 -5.01 1.55
CA ILE A 41 2.59 -5.06 2.59
C ILE A 41 1.20 -5.11 1.96
N VAL A 42 0.93 -4.25 0.98
CA VAL A 42 -0.37 -4.23 0.27
C VAL A 42 -0.63 -5.56 -0.42
N ASN A 43 0.37 -6.16 -1.06
CA ASN A 43 0.23 -7.47 -1.69
C ASN A 43 -0.14 -8.58 -0.69
N PHE A 44 0.49 -8.60 0.49
CA PHE A 44 0.12 -9.55 1.55
C PHE A 44 -1.29 -9.33 2.07
N GLU A 45 -1.70 -8.08 2.28
CA GLU A 45 -3.05 -7.76 2.74
C GLU A 45 -4.12 -8.15 1.71
N MET A 46 -3.89 -7.89 0.43
CA MET A 46 -4.82 -8.27 -0.64
C MET A 46 -4.92 -9.79 -0.78
N ASN A 47 -3.80 -10.51 -0.66
CA ASN A 47 -3.79 -11.98 -0.64
C ASN A 47 -4.53 -12.54 0.58
N ALA A 48 -4.34 -11.95 1.76
CA ALA A 48 -5.06 -12.33 2.97
C ALA A 48 -6.56 -12.07 2.83
N TYR A 49 -6.95 -10.93 2.25
CA TYR A 49 -8.34 -10.58 1.98
C TYR A 49 -9.03 -11.62 1.08
N ILE A 50 -8.39 -11.98 -0.04
CA ILE A 50 -8.91 -13.00 -0.96
C ILE A 50 -9.05 -14.36 -0.25
N ARG A 51 -8.05 -14.76 0.54
CA ARG A 51 -8.08 -16.01 1.32
C ARG A 51 -9.25 -16.06 2.29
N ILE A 52 -9.54 -14.95 2.96
CA ILE A 52 -10.65 -14.84 3.91
C ILE A 52 -12.01 -14.98 3.24
N ILE A 53 -12.17 -14.57 1.98
CA ILE A 53 -13.41 -14.80 1.21
C ILE A 53 -13.46 -16.25 0.71
N PHE A 54 -12.32 -16.79 0.30
CA PHE A 54 -12.22 -18.13 -0.26
C PHE A 54 -12.52 -19.24 0.78
N ILE A 55 -11.99 -19.13 2.00
CA ILE A 55 -12.12 -20.15 3.05
C ILE A 55 -13.60 -20.43 3.40
N PRO A 56 -14.43 -19.44 3.78
CA PRO A 56 -15.86 -19.64 4.03
C PRO A 56 -16.60 -20.18 2.81
N GLY A 57 -16.24 -19.75 1.60
CA GLY A 57 -16.79 -20.28 0.36
C GLY A 57 -16.56 -21.79 0.22
N SER A 58 -15.34 -22.25 0.53
CA SER A 58 -14.99 -23.67 0.48
C SER A 58 -15.70 -24.51 1.56
N LEU A 59 -15.97 -23.91 2.72
CA LEU A 59 -16.64 -24.55 3.85
C LEU A 59 -18.18 -24.48 3.76
N ARG A 60 -18.74 -24.09 2.60
CA ARG A 60 -20.19 -23.85 2.41
C ARG A 60 -20.77 -22.80 3.37
N GLY A 61 -19.93 -21.95 3.95
CA GLY A 61 -20.27 -20.86 4.85
C GLY A 61 -20.53 -19.53 4.12
N SER A 62 -20.85 -19.54 2.83
CA SER A 62 -21.07 -18.32 2.04
C SER A 62 -22.26 -17.48 2.52
N ARG A 63 -23.17 -18.07 3.31
CA ARG A 63 -24.32 -17.39 3.93
C ARG A 63 -24.08 -17.01 5.39
N THR A 64 -22.92 -17.35 5.94
CA THR A 64 -22.56 -17.00 7.32
C THR A 64 -22.27 -15.50 7.38
N HIS A 65 -22.79 -14.83 8.41
CA HIS A 65 -22.51 -13.41 8.60
C HIS A 65 -21.01 -13.23 8.87
N PHE A 66 -20.38 -12.23 8.25
CA PHE A 66 -18.93 -12.06 8.35
C PHE A 66 -18.47 -11.96 9.80
N VAL A 67 -19.21 -11.27 10.69
CA VAL A 67 -18.83 -11.17 12.10
C VAL A 67 -18.71 -12.53 12.80
N ASP A 68 -19.50 -13.52 12.37
CA ASP A 68 -19.49 -14.85 12.99
C ASP A 68 -18.20 -15.60 12.67
N LEU A 69 -17.59 -15.32 11.51
CA LEU A 69 -16.32 -15.91 11.11
C LEU A 69 -15.16 -15.46 12.03
N TRP A 70 -15.29 -14.30 12.68
CA TRP A 70 -14.32 -13.74 13.63
C TRP A 70 -14.67 -14.01 15.11
N LYS A 71 -15.68 -14.82 15.42
CA LYS A 71 -16.00 -15.17 16.81
C LYS A 71 -14.91 -16.04 17.45
N SER A 72 -14.62 -15.81 18.73
CA SER A 72 -13.60 -16.54 19.52
C SER A 72 -14.21 -17.62 20.41
N ASP A 73 -15.52 -17.84 20.33
CA ASP A 73 -16.31 -18.79 21.11
C ASP A 73 -16.22 -20.24 20.59
N GLY A 74 -15.26 -20.53 19.70
CA GLY A 74 -15.11 -21.82 19.03
C GLY A 74 -16.02 -22.01 17.80
N CYS A 75 -16.94 -21.08 17.51
CA CYS A 75 -17.78 -21.13 16.30
C CYS A 75 -17.20 -20.36 15.11
N GLY A 76 -16.18 -19.53 15.33
CA GLY A 76 -15.47 -18.81 14.27
C GLY A 76 -14.35 -19.64 13.62
N ILE A 77 -13.69 -19.05 12.62
CA ILE A 77 -12.57 -19.68 11.92
C ILE A 77 -11.27 -19.04 12.40
N ASP A 78 -10.49 -19.78 13.19
CA ASP A 78 -9.26 -19.26 13.80
C ASP A 78 -8.26 -18.73 12.76
N ALA A 79 -8.14 -19.41 11.61
CA ALA A 79 -7.30 -18.96 10.52
C ALA A 79 -7.64 -17.53 10.06
N ILE A 80 -8.94 -17.18 9.97
CA ILE A 80 -9.39 -15.86 9.53
C ILE A 80 -8.97 -14.77 10.53
N ARG A 81 -9.09 -15.06 11.82
CA ARG A 81 -8.69 -14.16 12.91
C ARG A 81 -7.20 -13.89 12.93
N THR A 82 -6.39 -14.91 12.61
CA THR A 82 -4.92 -14.78 12.54
C THR A 82 -4.43 -14.01 11.31
N MET A 83 -5.21 -14.00 10.22
CA MET A 83 -4.84 -13.32 8.98
C MET A 83 -5.03 -11.80 9.05
N MET A 84 -6.21 -11.33 9.51
CA MET A 84 -6.45 -9.90 9.75
C MET A 84 -7.61 -9.67 10.71
N SER A 85 -7.67 -8.48 11.29
CA SER A 85 -8.81 -8.08 12.12
C SER A 85 -10.08 -7.86 11.28
N TYR A 86 -11.24 -8.07 11.89
CA TYR A 86 -12.53 -7.80 11.27
C TYR A 86 -12.65 -6.35 10.77
N ASN A 87 -12.15 -5.39 11.56
CA ASN A 87 -12.16 -3.97 11.20
C ASN A 87 -11.29 -3.69 9.95
N ARG A 88 -10.12 -4.35 9.83
CA ARG A 88 -9.28 -4.21 8.63
C ARG A 88 -9.95 -4.81 7.40
N PHE A 89 -10.60 -5.96 7.55
CA PHE A 89 -11.37 -6.58 6.48
C PHE A 89 -12.51 -5.68 5.98
N LEU A 90 -13.26 -5.06 6.90
CA LEU A 90 -14.32 -4.11 6.54
C LEU A 90 -13.77 -2.86 5.85
N PHE A 91 -12.66 -2.32 6.37
CA PHE A 91 -11.99 -1.17 5.75
C PHE A 91 -11.58 -1.48 4.30
N LEU A 92 -10.91 -2.60 4.07
CA LEU A 92 -10.49 -3.02 2.73
C LEU A 92 -11.71 -3.24 1.82
N SER A 93 -12.76 -3.89 2.32
CA SER A 93 -14.00 -4.11 1.55
C SER A 93 -14.62 -2.81 1.02
N GLY A 94 -14.54 -1.71 1.78
CA GLY A 94 -15.01 -0.39 1.33
C GLY A 94 -14.06 0.34 0.36
N CYS A 95 -12.78 -0.01 0.38
CA CYS A 95 -11.73 0.68 -0.36
C CYS A 95 -11.35 0.01 -1.70
N ILE A 96 -11.72 -1.26 -1.92
CA ILE A 96 -11.39 -1.97 -3.15
C ILE A 96 -12.04 -1.29 -4.37
N ARG A 97 -11.24 -1.01 -5.40
CA ARG A 97 -11.64 -0.44 -6.68
C ARG A 97 -10.98 -1.26 -7.79
N PHE A 98 -11.70 -1.50 -8.88
CA PHE A 98 -11.22 -2.25 -10.04
C PHE A 98 -10.88 -1.33 -11.23
N ASP A 99 -10.90 -0.02 -11.00
CA ASP A 99 -10.71 0.97 -12.04
C ASP A 99 -9.85 2.14 -11.56
N ASP A 100 -9.19 2.77 -12.53
CA ASP A 100 -8.50 4.04 -12.32
C ASP A 100 -9.49 5.22 -12.26
N MET A 101 -9.39 6.00 -11.19
CA MET A 101 -10.24 7.16 -10.95
C MET A 101 -10.04 8.28 -11.97
N HIS A 102 -8.85 8.41 -12.56
CA HIS A 102 -8.53 9.51 -13.47
C HIS A 102 -9.18 9.32 -14.85
N THR A 103 -9.38 8.06 -15.26
CA THR A 103 -9.96 7.69 -16.56
C THR A 103 -11.45 7.32 -16.46
N ARG A 104 -12.01 7.24 -15.25
CA ARG A 104 -13.39 6.78 -14.98
C ARG A 104 -14.46 7.56 -15.75
N GLU A 105 -14.43 8.89 -15.71
CA GLU A 105 -15.46 9.73 -16.34
C GLU A 105 -15.44 9.67 -17.86
N GLN A 106 -14.27 9.41 -18.46
CA GLN A 106 -14.14 9.22 -19.90
C GLN A 106 -14.67 7.84 -20.30
N ARG A 107 -14.32 6.78 -19.55
CA ARG A 107 -14.74 5.41 -19.85
C ARG A 107 -16.24 5.19 -19.65
N LYS A 108 -16.85 5.78 -18.62
CA LYS A 108 -18.31 5.72 -18.37
C LYS A 108 -19.17 6.19 -19.55
N LYS A 109 -18.67 7.10 -20.39
CA LYS A 109 -19.41 7.62 -21.56
C LYS A 109 -19.65 6.54 -22.61
N ASN A 110 -18.69 5.64 -22.75
CA ASN A 110 -18.70 4.61 -23.80
C ASN A 110 -19.03 3.23 -23.23
N ASP A 111 -18.76 3.01 -21.94
CA ASP A 111 -18.88 1.73 -21.27
C ASP A 111 -19.50 1.89 -19.88
N ARG A 112 -20.73 1.39 -19.72
CA ARG A 112 -21.43 1.39 -18.43
C ARG A 112 -20.81 0.44 -17.41
N LEU A 113 -20.02 -0.54 -17.86
CA LEU A 113 -19.31 -1.52 -17.01
C LEU A 113 -17.84 -1.12 -16.74
N ALA A 114 -17.44 0.09 -17.12
CA ALA A 114 -16.09 0.62 -16.91
C ALA A 114 -15.53 0.48 -15.47
N PRO A 115 -16.33 0.50 -14.38
CA PRO A 115 -15.79 0.35 -13.04
C PRO A 115 -15.27 -1.06 -12.68
N ILE A 116 -15.59 -2.10 -13.46
CA ILE A 116 -15.25 -3.51 -13.16
C ILE A 116 -14.58 -4.23 -14.35
N ARG A 117 -14.69 -3.69 -15.57
CA ARG A 117 -14.19 -4.33 -16.81
C ARG A 117 -12.75 -3.98 -17.15
#